data_AF-A0A536RHZ7-F1
#
_entry.id   AF-A0A536RHZ7-F1
#
_cell.length_a   1.000
_cell.length_b   1.000
_cell.length_c   1.000
_cell.angle_alpha   90.00
_cell.angle_beta   90.00
_cell.angle_gamma   90.00
#
_symmetry.space_group_name_H-M   'P 1'
#
loop_
_entity.id
_entity.type
_entity.pdbx_description
1 polymer ?
#
loop_
_entity_poly.entity_id
_entity_poly.type
_entity_poly.pdbx_seq_one_letter_code
_entity_poly.pdbx_strand_id
1 'polypeptide(L)'
;MKYESSVTAVSWIPLEAVKGFLAMPFDMGLAHYDEPLPSQLDDLDDWHRRDLFRESNELKGWIEVGDGKITAWGQHGGGRIGVTRLKIGPKTLTVNAKAMPDIRPDPVVTESYVRFTQTCGGRTGVPAPRPVSRKPLFQIDSAVAWTTLSLTIHADGHSERELVGASCFPRHWIYDNGGKPARA
;
A
#
# COMPACT_ATOMS: atom_id res chain seq x y z
N MET A 1 -10.83 27.37 -10.15
CA MET A 1 -9.45 26.91 -9.94
C MET A 1 -9.47 25.42 -9.62
N LYS A 2 -8.52 24.63 -10.10
CA LYS A 2 -8.45 23.19 -9.81
C LYS A 2 -7.28 22.92 -8.86
N TYR A 3 -7.53 22.17 -7.79
CA TYR A 3 -6.49 21.70 -6.87
C TYR A 3 -6.42 20.18 -6.91
N GLU A 4 -5.20 19.65 -6.98
CA GLU A 4 -4.95 18.21 -7.08
C GLU A 4 -3.85 17.83 -6.10
N SER A 5 -3.98 16.66 -5.48
CA SER A 5 -2.97 16.12 -4.57
C SER A 5 -3.04 14.61 -4.56
N SER A 6 -2.05 14.00 -3.93
CA SER A 6 -1.98 12.56 -3.77
C SER A 6 -1.24 12.15 -2.52
N VAL A 7 -1.51 10.92 -2.12
CA VAL A 7 -0.76 10.18 -1.11
C VAL A 7 -0.62 8.74 -1.60
N THR A 8 0.58 8.19 -1.44
CA THR A 8 0.84 6.80 -1.81
C THR A 8 1.39 6.06 -0.62
N ALA A 9 0.74 4.96 -0.22
CA ALA A 9 1.34 4.00 0.68
C ALA A 9 2.12 2.96 -0.10
N VAL A 10 3.25 2.53 0.46
CA VAL A 10 3.95 1.31 0.03
C VAL A 10 4.25 0.44 1.25
N SER A 11 4.08 -0.85 1.05
CA SER A 11 4.30 -1.87 2.05
C SER A 11 5.60 -2.62 1.78
N TRP A 12 6.41 -2.80 2.81
CA TRP A 12 7.80 -3.27 2.73
C TRP A 12 8.13 -4.27 3.85
N ILE A 13 8.99 -5.24 3.58
CA ILE A 13 9.51 -6.22 4.55
C ILE A 13 10.99 -5.94 4.78
N PRO A 14 11.34 -5.02 5.71
CA PRO A 14 12.74 -4.78 6.05
C PRO A 14 13.35 -6.00 6.76
N LEU A 15 14.68 -6.11 6.73
CA LEU A 15 15.48 -7.19 7.33
C LEU A 15 15.05 -7.53 8.78
N GLU A 16 14.69 -6.51 9.57
CA GLU A 16 14.33 -6.65 10.98
C GLU A 16 12.83 -6.94 11.24
N ALA A 17 11.97 -6.89 10.21
CA ALA A 17 10.52 -7.02 10.38
C ALA A 17 10.06 -8.46 10.61
N VAL A 18 10.90 -9.45 10.34
CA VAL A 18 10.55 -10.87 10.49
C VAL A 18 11.47 -11.50 11.52
N LYS A 19 10.89 -12.04 12.60
CA LYS A 19 11.63 -12.69 13.70
C LYS A 19 11.09 -14.09 13.97
N GLY A 20 11.97 -14.97 14.47
CA GLY A 20 11.61 -16.33 14.86
C GLY A 20 11.23 -17.23 13.68
N PHE A 21 10.31 -18.18 13.88
CA PHE A 21 9.95 -19.17 12.85
C PHE A 21 9.45 -18.56 11.53
N LEU A 22 8.88 -17.36 11.55
CA LEU A 22 8.43 -16.67 10.33
C LEU A 22 9.59 -16.19 9.45
N ALA A 23 10.82 -16.11 9.99
CA ALA A 23 12.03 -15.74 9.25
C ALA A 23 12.63 -16.91 8.46
N MET A 24 12.24 -18.15 8.76
CA MET A 24 12.77 -19.36 8.11
C MET A 24 12.80 -19.32 6.57
N PRO A 25 11.74 -18.86 5.86
CA PRO A 25 11.81 -18.73 4.41
C PRO A 25 12.88 -17.75 3.92
N PHE A 26 13.18 -16.70 4.68
CA PHE A 26 14.22 -15.72 4.38
C PHE A 26 15.62 -16.27 4.72
N ASP A 27 15.77 -16.88 5.89
CA ASP A 27 17.03 -17.49 6.35
C ASP A 27 17.50 -18.64 5.43
N MET A 28 16.55 -19.40 4.87
CA MET A 28 16.82 -20.48 3.92
C MET A 28 17.07 -19.98 2.49
N GLY A 29 17.05 -18.67 2.24
CA GLY A 29 17.24 -18.07 0.91
C GLY A 29 16.09 -18.31 -0.07
N LEU A 30 14.93 -18.74 0.43
CA LEU A 30 13.72 -18.95 -0.38
C LEU A 30 13.01 -17.63 -0.68
N ALA A 31 12.93 -16.73 0.31
CA ALA A 31 12.43 -15.37 0.19
C ALA A 31 13.58 -14.35 0.27
N HIS A 32 13.32 -13.11 -0.12
CA HIS A 32 14.28 -12.01 0.00
C HIS A 32 13.71 -10.90 0.88
N TYR A 33 14.59 -10.25 1.64
CA TYR A 33 14.27 -8.98 2.27
C TYR A 33 14.28 -7.88 1.22
N ASP A 34 13.45 -6.87 1.44
CA ASP A 34 13.40 -5.71 0.57
C ASP A 34 14.60 -4.79 0.88
N GLU A 35 15.12 -4.07 -0.12
CA GLU A 35 16.22 -3.10 0.03
C GLU A 35 15.84 -1.94 0.98
N PRO A 36 16.70 -0.97 1.33
CA PRO A 36 16.23 0.19 2.09
C PRO A 36 15.14 0.97 1.35
N LEU A 37 14.12 1.43 2.07
CA LEU A 37 13.03 2.23 1.50
C LEU A 37 13.62 3.49 0.83
N PRO A 38 13.38 3.73 -0.46
CA PRO A 38 14.00 4.84 -1.17
C PRO A 38 13.43 6.19 -0.73
N SER A 39 14.27 7.23 -0.76
CA SER A 39 13.91 8.60 -0.38
C SER A 39 13.04 9.33 -1.41
N GLN A 40 12.77 8.69 -2.55
CA GLN A 40 11.95 9.20 -3.63
C GLN A 40 11.10 8.06 -4.19
N LEU A 41 9.79 8.28 -4.27
CA LEU A 41 8.88 7.44 -5.03
C LEU A 41 9.05 7.76 -6.52
N ASP A 42 9.17 6.71 -7.32
CA ASP A 42 9.27 6.77 -8.78
C ASP A 42 8.05 6.04 -9.40
N ASP A 43 8.13 5.66 -10.67
CA ASP A 43 7.09 4.90 -11.38
C ASP A 43 6.67 3.62 -10.62
N LEU A 44 5.46 3.65 -10.06
CA LEU A 44 4.86 2.54 -9.32
C LEU A 44 4.68 1.28 -10.17
N ASP A 45 4.44 1.41 -11.47
CA ASP A 45 4.27 0.25 -12.35
C ASP A 45 5.63 -0.43 -12.60
N ASP A 46 6.70 0.35 -12.73
CA ASP A 46 8.06 -0.20 -12.79
C ASP A 46 8.45 -0.91 -11.49
N TRP A 47 8.18 -0.27 -10.35
CA TRP A 47 8.43 -0.85 -9.04
C TRP A 47 7.65 -2.15 -8.83
N HIS A 48 6.41 -2.20 -9.32
CA HIS A 48 5.59 -3.40 -9.26
C HIS A 48 6.21 -4.54 -10.09
N ARG A 49 6.64 -4.27 -11.33
CA ARG A 49 7.30 -5.27 -12.19
C ARG A 49 8.59 -5.82 -11.55
N ARG A 50 9.34 -4.93 -10.91
CA ARG A 50 10.63 -5.23 -10.25
C ARG A 50 10.48 -5.84 -8.85
N ASP A 51 9.25 -6.02 -8.36
CA ASP A 51 8.95 -6.57 -7.03
C ASP A 51 9.59 -5.75 -5.90
N LEU A 52 9.53 -4.42 -6.00
CA LEU A 52 10.12 -3.50 -5.03
C LEU A 52 9.21 -3.19 -3.84
N PHE A 53 7.96 -3.65 -3.84
CA PHE A 53 7.05 -3.51 -2.72
C PHE A 53 6.12 -4.71 -2.64
N ARG A 54 5.50 -4.91 -1.48
CA ARG A 54 4.55 -6.01 -1.24
C ARG A 54 3.10 -5.60 -1.46
N GLU A 55 2.80 -4.34 -1.22
CA GLU A 55 1.54 -3.69 -1.56
C GLU A 55 1.83 -2.21 -1.83
N SER A 56 1.05 -1.59 -2.71
CA SER A 56 1.00 -0.13 -2.85
C SER A 56 -0.44 0.32 -2.96
N ASN A 57 -0.75 1.47 -2.38
CA ASN A 57 -2.05 2.14 -2.46
C ASN A 57 -1.80 3.58 -2.91
N GLU A 58 -2.13 3.91 -4.17
CA GLU A 58 -2.03 5.26 -4.68
C GLU A 58 -3.41 5.92 -4.66
N LEU A 59 -3.60 6.93 -3.79
CA LEU A 59 -4.81 7.75 -3.74
C LEU A 59 -4.52 9.13 -4.34
N LYS A 60 -5.15 9.43 -5.48
CA LYS A 60 -5.12 10.74 -6.14
C LYS A 60 -6.49 11.38 -6.05
N GLY A 61 -6.56 12.66 -5.71
CA GLY A 61 -7.80 13.41 -5.61
C GLY A 61 -7.68 14.77 -6.26
N TRP A 62 -8.82 15.32 -6.68
CA TRP A 62 -8.92 16.69 -7.16
C TRP A 62 -10.24 17.34 -6.76
N ILE A 63 -10.21 18.67 -6.64
CA ILE A 63 -11.40 19.52 -6.47
C ILE A 63 -11.34 20.69 -7.44
N GLU A 64 -12.51 21.18 -7.84
CA GLU A 64 -12.68 22.46 -8.52
C GLU A 64 -13.35 23.46 -7.58
N VAL A 65 -12.82 24.68 -7.56
CA VAL A 65 -13.28 25.78 -6.71
C VAL A 65 -13.67 26.97 -7.58
N GLY A 66 -14.92 27.41 -7.47
CA GLY A 66 -15.45 28.63 -8.09
C GLY A 66 -15.98 29.56 -7.01
N ASP A 67 -15.60 30.84 -7.05
CA ASP A 67 -16.04 31.85 -6.07
C ASP A 67 -15.84 31.44 -4.60
N GLY A 68 -14.73 30.75 -4.32
CA GLY A 68 -14.40 30.23 -2.98
C GLY A 68 -15.20 29.01 -2.53
N LYS A 69 -16.02 28.42 -3.41
CA LYS A 69 -16.83 27.23 -3.12
C LYS A 69 -16.42 26.05 -4.00
N ILE A 70 -16.50 24.85 -3.44
CA ILE A 70 -16.24 23.62 -4.17
C ILE A 70 -17.40 23.32 -5.12
N THR A 71 -17.11 23.15 -6.41
CA THR A 71 -18.10 22.94 -7.48
C THR A 71 -18.02 21.55 -8.10
N ALA A 72 -16.86 20.90 -8.06
CA ALA A 72 -16.68 19.52 -8.53
C ALA A 72 -15.52 18.84 -7.79
N TRP A 73 -15.50 17.51 -7.83
CA TRP A 73 -14.44 16.70 -7.23
C TRP A 73 -14.34 15.33 -7.88
N GLY A 74 -13.19 14.69 -7.74
CA GLY A 74 -12.99 13.32 -8.21
C GLY A 74 -11.78 12.65 -7.59
N GLN A 75 -11.76 11.32 -7.65
CA GLN A 75 -10.67 10.49 -7.16
C GLN A 75 -10.21 9.48 -8.22
N HIS A 76 -8.91 9.20 -8.21
CA HIS A 76 -8.23 8.26 -9.10
C HIS A 76 -7.10 7.53 -8.34
N GLY A 77 -6.42 6.62 -9.04
CA GLY A 77 -5.40 5.76 -8.48
C GLY A 77 -5.92 4.34 -8.22
N GLY A 78 -5.25 3.61 -7.33
CA GLY A 78 -5.63 2.25 -6.96
C GLY A 78 -4.50 1.43 -6.34
N GLY A 79 -4.85 0.17 -6.04
CA GLY A 79 -3.98 -0.79 -5.39
C GLY A 79 -3.11 -1.60 -6.35
N ARG A 80 -1.91 -1.97 -5.89
CA ARG A 80 -1.07 -3.01 -6.52
C ARG A 80 -0.59 -3.97 -5.44
N ILE A 81 -0.53 -5.26 -5.75
CA ILE A 81 -0.01 -6.28 -4.84
C ILE A 81 1.21 -6.94 -5.45
N GLY A 82 2.32 -6.94 -4.72
CA GLY A 82 3.59 -7.52 -5.16
C GLY A 82 3.50 -9.03 -5.32
N VAL A 83 4.20 -9.58 -6.31
CA VAL A 83 4.31 -11.04 -6.50
C VAL A 83 5.30 -11.62 -5.51
N THR A 84 5.27 -12.92 -5.26
CA THR A 84 6.32 -13.57 -4.48
C THR A 84 7.24 -14.36 -5.40
N ARG A 85 8.51 -14.00 -5.44
CA ARG A 85 9.54 -14.73 -6.19
C ARG A 85 10.35 -15.61 -5.23
N LEU A 86 10.24 -16.93 -5.39
CA LEU A 86 11.00 -17.91 -4.63
C LEU A 86 12.19 -18.44 -5.42
N LYS A 87 13.34 -18.60 -4.75
CA LYS A 87 14.44 -19.40 -5.29
C LYS A 87 14.27 -20.86 -4.87
N ILE A 88 14.23 -21.77 -5.84
CA ILE A 88 14.19 -23.22 -5.63
C ILE A 88 15.38 -23.82 -6.39
N GLY A 89 16.51 -24.00 -5.70
CA GLY A 89 17.78 -24.35 -6.33
C GLY A 89 18.21 -23.28 -7.35
N PRO A 90 18.56 -23.64 -8.59
CA PRO A 90 18.95 -22.65 -9.62
C PRO A 90 17.75 -21.96 -10.30
N LYS A 91 16.51 -22.33 -9.97
CA LYS A 91 15.30 -21.80 -10.62
C LYS A 91 14.58 -20.77 -9.76
N THR A 92 13.93 -19.81 -10.40
CA THR A 92 13.03 -18.85 -9.75
C THR A 92 11.58 -19.19 -10.07
N LEU A 93 10.77 -19.43 -9.04
CA LEU A 93 9.32 -19.61 -9.15
C LEU A 93 8.63 -18.28 -8.79
N THR A 94 7.74 -17.79 -9.66
CA THR A 94 6.90 -16.64 -9.36
C THR A 94 5.51 -17.12 -8.96
N VAL A 95 5.08 -16.76 -7.75
CA VAL A 95 3.73 -17.01 -7.24
C VAL A 95 2.95 -15.71 -7.29
N ASN A 96 1.86 -15.72 -8.05
CA ASN A 96 1.01 -14.55 -8.22
C ASN A 96 0.30 -14.24 -6.91
N ALA A 97 0.36 -12.97 -6.51
CA ALA A 97 -0.50 -12.46 -5.48
C ALA A 97 -1.94 -12.30 -5.99
N LYS A 98 -2.89 -12.30 -5.07
CA LYS A 98 -4.32 -12.10 -5.36
C LYS A 98 -4.75 -10.75 -4.83
N ALA A 99 -4.88 -9.77 -5.74
CA ALA A 99 -5.45 -8.48 -5.43
C ALA A 99 -6.90 -8.64 -4.94
N MET A 100 -7.28 -7.86 -3.93
CA MET A 100 -8.67 -7.69 -3.55
C MET A 100 -9.23 -6.43 -4.24
N PRO A 101 -10.56 -6.32 -4.40
CA PRO A 101 -11.16 -5.10 -4.94
C PRO A 101 -10.79 -3.88 -4.08
N ASP A 102 -10.43 -2.78 -4.74
CA ASP A 102 -10.26 -1.50 -4.07
C ASP A 102 -11.60 -1.03 -3.49
N ILE A 103 -11.58 -0.56 -2.24
CA ILE A 103 -12.75 0.01 -1.58
C ILE A 103 -12.61 1.53 -1.57
N ARG A 104 -13.60 2.19 -2.16
CA ARG A 104 -13.64 3.64 -2.35
C ARG A 104 -15.01 4.16 -1.95
N PRO A 105 -15.22 4.49 -0.66
CA PRO A 105 -16.45 5.12 -0.22
C PRO A 105 -16.68 6.45 -0.95
N ASP A 106 -17.92 6.93 -0.93
CA ASP A 106 -18.21 8.29 -1.35
C ASP A 106 -17.39 9.28 -0.51
N PRO A 107 -16.82 10.33 -1.12
CA PRO A 107 -16.01 11.30 -0.39
C PRO A 107 -16.88 12.11 0.58
N VAL A 108 -16.28 12.54 1.68
CA VAL A 108 -16.90 13.52 2.59
C VAL A 108 -16.70 14.90 1.99
N VAL A 109 -17.80 15.56 1.63
CA VAL A 109 -17.80 16.86 0.96
C VAL A 109 -18.36 17.92 1.91
N THR A 110 -17.65 19.03 2.03
CA THR A 110 -18.06 20.20 2.81
C THR A 110 -17.93 21.46 1.95
N GLU A 111 -18.26 22.63 2.51
CA GLU A 111 -18.07 23.91 1.82
C GLU A 111 -16.59 24.25 1.58
N SER A 112 -15.70 23.78 2.45
CA SER A 112 -14.28 24.18 2.48
C SER A 112 -13.30 23.06 2.11
N TYR A 113 -13.72 21.79 2.11
CA TYR A 113 -12.85 20.68 1.72
C TYR A 113 -13.61 19.47 1.19
N VAL A 114 -12.87 18.60 0.48
CA VAL A 114 -13.29 17.22 0.16
C VAL A 114 -12.28 16.23 0.73
N ARG A 115 -12.76 15.21 1.44
CA ARG A 115 -11.95 14.11 1.96
C ARG A 115 -12.26 12.81 1.22
N PHE A 116 -11.26 12.29 0.53
CA PHE A 116 -11.27 11.00 -0.15
C PHE A 116 -10.71 9.92 0.78
N THR A 117 -11.21 8.69 0.65
CA THR A 117 -10.69 7.52 1.38
C THR A 117 -10.58 6.34 0.43
N GLN A 118 -9.47 5.60 0.51
CA GLN A 118 -9.24 4.42 -0.32
C GLN A 118 -8.55 3.32 0.49
N THR A 119 -9.14 2.13 0.47
CA THR A 119 -8.51 0.91 0.97
C THR A 119 -8.11 0.02 -0.20
N CYS A 120 -6.83 -0.34 -0.22
CA CYS A 120 -6.26 -1.25 -1.20
C CYS A 120 -5.54 -2.38 -0.48
N GLY A 121 -5.37 -3.50 -1.19
CA GLY A 121 -4.60 -4.61 -0.66
C GLY A 121 -4.87 -5.93 -1.35
N GLY A 122 -4.33 -6.98 -0.77
CA GLY A 122 -4.44 -8.30 -1.34
C GLY A 122 -3.78 -9.36 -0.48
N ARG A 123 -4.00 -10.60 -0.91
CA ARG A 123 -3.22 -11.73 -0.43
C ARG A 123 -1.90 -11.74 -1.20
N THR A 124 -0.81 -11.66 -0.46
CA THR A 124 0.54 -11.90 -1.00
C THR A 124 0.65 -13.32 -1.55
N GLY A 125 1.76 -13.67 -2.19
CA GLY A 125 1.94 -15.00 -2.75
C GLY A 125 2.11 -16.09 -1.68
N VAL A 126 3.33 -16.60 -1.55
CA VAL A 126 3.62 -17.94 -1.01
C VAL A 126 2.97 -18.18 0.36
N PRO A 127 2.17 -19.25 0.49
CA PRO A 127 1.61 -19.66 1.78
C PRO A 127 2.73 -20.05 2.74
N ALA A 128 2.72 -19.47 3.95
CA ALA A 128 3.62 -19.87 5.03
C ALA A 128 2.82 -20.56 6.13
N PRO A 129 3.36 -21.63 6.75
CA PRO A 129 2.72 -22.23 7.92
C PRO A 129 2.69 -21.22 9.07
N ARG A 130 1.50 -20.84 9.52
CA ARG A 130 1.28 -19.94 10.64
C ARG A 130 0.65 -20.69 11.82
N PRO A 131 1.24 -20.66 13.03
CA PRO A 131 0.61 -21.22 14.21
C PRO A 131 -0.74 -20.54 14.51
N VAL A 132 -1.73 -21.32 14.91
CA VAL A 132 -3.05 -20.83 15.36
C VAL A 132 -3.48 -21.49 16.66
N SER A 133 -4.30 -20.80 17.44
CA SER A 133 -4.75 -21.26 18.76
C SER A 133 -5.82 -22.35 18.72
N ARG A 134 -6.31 -22.73 17.52
CA ARG A 134 -7.36 -23.75 17.32
C ARG A 134 -6.92 -24.79 16.31
N LYS A 135 -7.41 -26.04 16.44
CA LYS A 135 -7.08 -27.13 15.52
C LYS A 135 -7.56 -26.82 14.08
N PRO A 136 -6.80 -27.18 13.02
CA PRO A 136 -5.42 -27.67 13.10
C PRO A 136 -4.51 -26.51 13.54
N LEU A 137 -3.62 -26.75 14.52
CA LEU A 137 -2.81 -25.71 15.24
C LEU A 137 -1.83 -24.95 14.32
N PHE A 138 -1.92 -25.16 13.01
CA PHE A 138 -1.23 -24.46 11.96
C PHE A 138 -2.20 -24.23 10.79
N GLN A 139 -2.14 -23.05 10.18
CA GLN A 139 -2.81 -22.74 8.93
C GLN A 139 -1.77 -22.46 7.86
N ILE A 140 -2.03 -22.92 6.65
CA ILE A 140 -1.23 -22.57 5.47
C ILE A 140 -2.04 -21.53 4.71
N ASP A 141 -1.65 -20.26 4.86
CA ASP A 141 -2.29 -19.15 4.19
C ASP A 141 -1.24 -18.10 3.82
N SER A 142 -1.53 -17.34 2.77
CA SER A 142 -0.74 -16.19 2.36
C SER A 142 -0.96 -15.00 3.30
N ALA A 143 0.07 -14.23 3.61
CA ALA A 143 -0.10 -12.99 4.36
C ALA A 143 -0.98 -11.99 3.58
N VAL A 144 -1.79 -11.21 4.29
CA VAL A 144 -2.58 -10.13 3.70
C VAL A 144 -1.88 -8.81 3.97
N ALA A 145 -1.58 -8.07 2.90
CA ALA A 145 -1.06 -6.72 2.97
C ALA A 145 -2.17 -5.76 2.54
N TRP A 146 -2.48 -4.77 3.36
CA TRP A 146 -3.48 -3.75 3.01
C TRP A 146 -3.20 -2.43 3.73
N THR A 147 -3.65 -1.34 3.13
CA THR A 147 -3.60 0.01 3.69
C THR A 147 -4.90 0.76 3.40
N THR A 148 -5.29 1.62 4.32
CA THR A 148 -6.37 2.60 4.15
C THR A 148 -5.76 3.99 4.23
N LEU A 149 -5.89 4.75 3.15
CA LEU A 149 -5.43 6.13 3.05
C LEU A 149 -6.60 7.09 3.08
N SER A 150 -6.36 8.28 3.63
CA SER A 150 -7.21 9.44 3.38
C SER A 150 -6.43 10.62 2.81
N LEU A 151 -7.12 11.39 1.99
CA LEU A 151 -6.62 12.61 1.37
C LEU A 151 -7.69 13.69 1.49
N THR A 152 -7.40 14.75 2.24
CA THR A 152 -8.27 15.94 2.32
C THR A 152 -7.67 17.04 1.44
N ILE A 153 -8.47 17.62 0.54
CA ILE A 153 -8.08 18.79 -0.26
C ILE A 153 -9.00 19.94 0.10
N HIS A 154 -8.42 21.07 0.48
CA HIS A 154 -9.13 22.26 0.93
C HIS A 154 -9.27 23.29 -0.21
N ALA A 155 -10.32 24.10 -0.14
CA ALA A 155 -10.68 25.09 -1.15
C ALA A 155 -9.67 26.25 -1.27
N ASP A 156 -8.77 26.41 -0.29
CA ASP A 156 -7.66 27.36 -0.29
C ASP A 156 -6.38 26.78 -0.93
N GLY A 157 -6.39 25.50 -1.31
CA GLY A 157 -5.31 24.81 -2.00
C GLY A 157 -4.38 23.97 -1.12
N HIS A 158 -4.54 23.95 0.21
CA HIS A 158 -3.77 23.02 1.04
C HIS A 158 -4.36 21.61 1.05
N SER A 159 -3.53 20.61 1.36
CA SER A 159 -3.96 19.21 1.43
C SER A 159 -3.37 18.48 2.63
N GLU A 160 -4.18 17.64 3.26
CA GLU A 160 -3.80 16.75 4.35
C GLU A 160 -3.86 15.30 3.88
N ARG A 161 -3.05 14.45 4.51
CA ARG A 161 -2.92 13.04 4.16
C ARG A 161 -2.70 12.22 5.42
N GLU A 162 -3.21 11.00 5.43
CA GLU A 162 -3.16 10.14 6.62
C GLU A 162 -3.16 8.66 6.22
N LEU A 163 -2.35 7.86 6.93
CA LEU A 163 -2.50 6.41 6.95
C LEU A 163 -3.52 6.01 8.04
N VAL A 164 -4.79 5.97 7.67
CA VAL A 164 -5.92 5.73 8.58
C VAL A 164 -5.87 4.32 9.20
N GLY A 165 -5.37 3.35 8.45
CA GLY A 165 -5.23 1.97 8.92
C GLY A 165 -4.35 1.14 8.01
N ALA A 166 -3.78 0.06 8.54
CA ALA A 166 -2.98 -0.87 7.76
C ALA A 166 -2.92 -2.25 8.41
N SER A 167 -2.52 -3.27 7.64
CA SER A 167 -2.17 -4.58 8.16
C SER A 167 -1.01 -4.52 9.19
N CYS A 168 -0.94 -5.49 10.10
CA CYS A 168 0.20 -5.58 11.04
C CYS A 168 1.53 -5.96 10.36
N PHE A 169 1.45 -6.55 9.17
CA PHE A 169 2.55 -6.99 8.33
C PHE A 169 2.11 -6.88 6.87
N PRO A 170 2.92 -6.31 5.95
CA PRO A 170 4.28 -5.79 6.12
C PRO A 170 4.35 -4.49 6.97
N ARG A 171 5.49 -3.80 6.97
CA ARG A 171 5.56 -2.41 7.45
C ARG A 171 5.09 -1.47 6.34
N HIS A 172 4.59 -0.29 6.72
CA HIS A 172 3.92 0.63 5.80
C HIS A 172 4.51 2.04 5.92
N TRP A 173 4.74 2.68 4.78
CA TRP A 173 5.20 4.06 4.68
C TRP A 173 4.33 4.82 3.70
N ILE A 174 4.23 6.13 3.87
CA ILE A 174 3.51 6.99 2.93
C ILE A 174 4.44 8.01 2.27
N TYR A 175 4.09 8.36 1.04
CA TYR A 175 4.72 9.39 0.23
C TYR A 175 3.71 10.49 -0.11
N ASP A 176 4.17 11.73 -0.15
CA ASP A 176 3.39 12.88 -0.59
C ASP A 176 3.24 12.96 -2.13
N ASN A 177 2.58 14.00 -2.62
CA ASN A 177 2.36 14.19 -4.06
C ASN A 177 3.67 14.41 -4.86
N GLY A 178 4.74 14.84 -4.19
CA GLY A 178 6.07 15.00 -4.77
C GLY A 178 6.89 13.71 -4.71
N GLY A 179 6.32 12.63 -4.17
CA GLY A 179 7.01 11.36 -3.98
C GLY A 179 8.06 11.42 -2.87
N LYS A 180 7.94 12.32 -1.90
CA LYS A 180 8.81 12.36 -0.71
C LYS A 180 8.17 11.62 0.46
N PRO A 181 8.96 10.93 1.32
CA PRO A 181 8.43 10.32 2.54
C PRO A 181 7.68 11.35 3.38
N ALA A 182 6.44 11.00 3.75
CA ALA A 182 5.58 11.84 4.57
C ALA A 182 5.30 11.15 5.91
N ARG A 183 4.90 11.95 6.90
CA ARG A 183 4.43 11.41 8.18
C ARG A 183 3.03 10.85 7.99
N ALA A 184 2.87 9.58 8.34
CA ALA A 184 1.62 8.84 8.38
C ALA A 184 0.54 9.54 9.21
#